data_AF-A0A0K8SZH8-F1
#
_entry.id   AF-A0A0K8SZH8-F1
#
_cell.length_a   1.000
_cell.length_b   1.000
_cell.length_c   1.000
_cell.angle_alpha   90.00
_cell.angle_beta   90.00
_cell.angle_gamma   90.00
#
_symmetry.space_group_name_H-M   'P 1'
#
loop_
_entity.id
_entity.type
_entity.pdbx_description
1 polymer ?
#
loop_
_entity_poly.entity_id
_entity_poly.type
_entity_poly.pdbx_seq_one_letter_code
_entity_poly.pdbx_strand_id
1 'polypeptide(L)'
;TSIMKTPLLLVLVLALFVSSQSKSVQKPKIEICQSCIEPYSQAWLPIVNEIEKHINVEIKHVLQIYKQILSGQKYFVVFQSTNDKICVGSYVVLSNAAKDSTVRCLNLSKTVKRD
;
A
#
# COMPACT_ATOMS: atom_id res chain seq x y z
N THR A 1 7.13 14.87 68.95
CA THR A 1 6.08 14.05 68.28
C THR A 1 5.61 14.77 67.02
N SER A 2 6.23 14.50 65.88
CA SER A 2 5.73 15.01 64.59
C SER A 2 5.20 13.83 63.79
N ILE A 3 3.89 13.85 63.60
CA ILE A 3 3.08 12.77 63.05
C ILE A 3 3.29 12.71 61.54
N MET A 4 3.64 11.51 61.07
CA MET A 4 3.82 11.08 59.69
C MET A 4 2.62 11.49 58.81
N LYS A 5 2.80 12.51 57.96
CA LYS A 5 1.84 12.95 56.93
C LYS A 5 2.27 12.58 55.50
N THR A 6 3.07 11.53 55.36
CA THR A 6 3.59 11.06 54.07
C THR A 6 2.76 9.99 53.33
N PRO A 7 1.74 9.30 53.89
CA PRO A 7 1.05 8.26 53.12
C PRO A 7 -0.01 8.82 52.16
N LEU A 8 -0.57 10.00 52.46
CA LEU A 8 -1.70 10.55 51.70
C LEU A 8 -1.30 11.05 50.30
N LEU A 9 -0.10 11.62 50.19
CA LEU A 9 0.40 12.19 48.94
C LEU A 9 0.73 11.09 47.91
N LEU A 10 1.15 9.92 48.39
CA LEU A 10 1.52 8.76 47.57
C LEU A 10 0.29 8.07 46.98
N VAL A 11 -0.82 8.00 47.73
CA VAL A 11 -2.10 7.46 47.23
C VAL A 11 -2.73 8.37 46.17
N LEU A 12 -2.59 9.70 46.31
CA LEU A 12 -3.12 10.66 45.33
C LEU A 12 -2.41 10.55 43.97
N VAL A 13 -1.10 10.31 44.00
CA VAL A 13 -0.29 10.15 42.78
C VAL A 13 -0.65 8.84 42.07
N LEU A 14 -0.83 7.73 42.80
CA LEU A 14 -1.25 6.46 42.18
C LEU A 14 -2.65 6.55 41.54
N ALA A 15 -3.59 7.28 42.16
CA ALA A 15 -4.95 7.41 41.64
C ALA A 15 -5.01 8.14 40.28
N LEU A 16 -4.08 9.06 39.99
CA LEU A 16 -4.00 9.79 38.72
C LEU A 16 -3.53 8.91 37.55
N PHE A 17 -2.81 7.80 37.80
CA PHE A 17 -2.34 6.92 36.74
C PHE A 17 -3.39 5.92 36.24
N VAL A 18 -4.47 5.68 37.00
CA VAL A 18 -5.49 4.65 36.66
C VAL A 18 -6.55 5.18 35.66
N SER A 19 -6.60 6.49 35.40
CA SER A 19 -7.60 7.10 34.52
C SER A 19 -7.22 7.13 33.04
N SER A 20 -5.99 6.77 32.66
CA SER A 20 -5.58 6.62 31.27
C SER A 20 -5.95 5.24 30.72
N GLN A 21 -7.20 4.80 30.92
CA GLN A 21 -7.76 3.82 30.01
C GLN A 21 -7.94 4.55 28.68
N SER A 22 -6.98 4.35 27.77
CA SER A 22 -7.12 4.75 26.38
C SER A 22 -8.49 4.28 25.93
N LYS A 23 -9.42 5.21 25.67
CA LYS A 23 -10.60 4.88 24.87
C LYS A 23 -10.03 4.19 23.65
N SER A 24 -10.33 2.90 23.50
CA SER A 24 -10.01 2.15 22.30
C SER A 24 -10.58 2.98 21.17
N VAL A 25 -9.70 3.73 20.49
CA VAL A 25 -10.03 4.40 19.25
C VAL A 25 -10.31 3.23 18.35
N GLN A 26 -11.61 2.93 18.22
CA GLN A 26 -12.11 1.93 17.31
C GLN A 26 -11.50 2.30 15.97
N LYS A 27 -10.43 1.57 15.58
CA LYS A 27 -9.70 1.86 14.35
C LYS A 27 -10.77 1.94 13.27
N PRO A 28 -10.83 3.04 12.50
CA PRO A 28 -11.84 3.15 11.44
C PRO A 28 -11.79 1.86 10.64
N LYS A 29 -12.95 1.23 10.50
CA LYS A 29 -13.11 -0.01 9.75
C LYS A 29 -12.52 0.28 8.38
N ILE A 30 -11.37 -0.34 8.06
CA ILE A 30 -10.66 -0.09 6.80
C ILE A 30 -11.67 -0.42 5.71
N GLU A 31 -12.18 0.62 5.03
CA GLU A 31 -13.01 0.43 3.86
C GLU A 31 -12.20 -0.45 2.92
N ILE A 32 -12.76 -1.61 2.57
CA ILE A 32 -12.14 -2.48 1.57
C ILE A 32 -12.17 -1.68 0.30
N CYS A 33 -11.03 -1.09 0.00
CA CYS A 33 -10.94 -0.11 -1.04
C CYS A 33 -11.26 -0.80 -2.39
N GLN A 34 -12.35 -0.34 -3.02
CA GLN A 34 -12.83 -0.87 -4.29
C GLN A 34 -11.89 -0.47 -5.45
N SER A 35 -11.12 0.60 -5.28
CA SER A 35 -10.16 1.11 -6.26
C SER A 35 -9.09 1.96 -5.55
N CYS A 36 -7.86 1.45 -5.42
CA CYS A 36 -6.83 2.05 -4.57
C CYS A 36 -5.53 2.22 -5.32
N ILE A 37 -4.83 3.29 -5.00
CA ILE A 37 -3.40 3.38 -5.20
C ILE A 37 -2.72 2.85 -3.94
N GLU A 38 -1.87 1.86 -4.10
CA GLU A 38 -1.07 1.30 -3.01
C GLU A 38 0.42 1.45 -3.31
N PRO A 39 1.23 1.88 -2.32
CA PRO A 39 2.68 1.90 -2.47
C PRO A 39 3.20 0.48 -2.65
N TYR A 40 4.31 0.35 -3.38
CA TYR A 40 4.96 -0.94 -3.54
C TYR A 40 5.48 -1.47 -2.19
N SER A 41 5.31 -2.77 -1.98
CA SER A 41 5.71 -3.54 -0.80
C SER A 41 5.90 -4.99 -1.20
N GLN A 42 6.58 -5.78 -0.37
CA GLN A 42 6.83 -7.20 -0.67
C GLN A 42 5.54 -8.04 -0.83
N ALA A 43 4.41 -7.58 -0.26
CA ALA A 43 3.12 -8.24 -0.44
C ALA A 43 2.67 -8.31 -1.91
N TRP A 44 3.21 -7.44 -2.76
CA TRP A 44 2.88 -7.37 -4.19
C TRP A 44 3.76 -8.21 -5.10
N LEU A 45 4.81 -8.83 -4.56
CA LEU A 45 5.76 -9.61 -5.34
C LEU A 45 5.08 -10.68 -6.23
N PRO A 46 4.03 -11.42 -5.79
CA PRO A 46 3.36 -12.39 -6.65
C PRO A 46 2.71 -11.76 -7.89
N ILE A 47 2.16 -10.55 -7.76
CA ILE A 47 1.52 -9.83 -8.86
C ILE A 47 2.56 -9.31 -9.85
N VAL A 48 3.66 -8.76 -9.33
CA VAL A 48 4.79 -8.28 -10.16
C VAL A 48 5.41 -9.43 -10.94
N ASN A 49 5.73 -10.54 -10.27
CA ASN A 49 6.31 -11.73 -10.91
C ASN A 49 5.38 -12.32 -11.99
N GLU A 50 4.06 -12.26 -11.76
CA GLU A 50 3.12 -12.74 -12.77
C GLU A 50 3.08 -11.83 -13.99
N ILE A 51 3.18 -10.50 -13.82
CA ILE A 51 3.31 -9.57 -14.94
C ILE A 51 4.62 -9.80 -15.70
N GLU A 52 5.73 -10.03 -14.99
CA GLU A 52 7.05 -10.29 -15.59
C GLU A 52 7.05 -11.50 -16.54
N LYS A 53 6.28 -12.55 -16.23
CA LYS A 53 6.14 -13.72 -17.11
C LYS A 53 5.52 -13.41 -18.47
N HIS A 54 4.80 -12.30 -18.59
CA HIS A 54 4.01 -11.96 -19.78
C HIS A 54 4.52 -10.72 -20.52
N ILE A 55 5.69 -10.21 -20.14
CA ILE A 55 6.31 -9.04 -20.79
C ILE A 55 7.68 -9.36 -21.36
N ASN A 56 7.99 -8.76 -22.50
CA ASN A 56 9.30 -8.81 -23.12
C ASN A 56 10.22 -7.66 -22.66
N VAL A 57 9.91 -7.00 -21.54
CA VAL A 57 10.69 -5.89 -20.99
C VAL A 57 10.99 -6.14 -19.52
N GLU A 58 12.25 -5.96 -19.12
CA GLU A 58 12.68 -6.16 -17.74
C GLU A 58 12.28 -4.97 -16.86
N ILE A 59 11.78 -5.28 -15.66
CA ILE A 59 11.38 -4.29 -14.66
C ILE A 59 12.62 -3.85 -13.87
N LYS A 60 12.93 -2.55 -13.89
CA LYS A 60 13.98 -1.95 -13.08
C LYS A 60 13.46 -1.54 -11.69
N HIS A 61 12.34 -0.80 -11.67
CA HIS A 61 11.70 -0.33 -10.44
C HIS A 61 10.19 -0.34 -10.57
N VAL A 62 9.50 -0.91 -9.57
CA VAL A 62 8.05 -0.76 -9.41
C VAL A 62 7.79 0.58 -8.72
N LEU A 63 6.98 1.42 -9.34
CA LEU A 63 6.67 2.77 -8.85
C LEU A 63 5.37 2.80 -8.05
N GLN A 64 4.33 2.14 -8.57
CA GLN A 64 2.99 2.23 -8.01
C GLN A 64 2.14 1.04 -8.42
N ILE A 65 1.22 0.65 -7.54
CA ILE A 65 0.24 -0.39 -7.81
C ILE A 65 -1.16 0.21 -7.68
N TYR A 66 -2.00 -0.08 -8.67
CA TYR A 66 -3.41 0.24 -8.62
C TYR A 66 -4.23 -1.04 -8.61
N LYS A 67 -5.07 -1.20 -7.58
CA LYS A 67 -5.95 -2.34 -7.40
C LYS A 67 -7.38 -1.91 -7.64
N GLN A 68 -8.13 -2.69 -8.42
CA GLN A 68 -9.54 -2.48 -8.70
C GLN A 68 -10.33 -3.77 -8.46
N ILE A 69 -11.38 -3.69 -7.64
CA ILE A 69 -12.26 -4.80 -7.28
C ILE A 69 -13.63 -4.55 -7.91
N LEU A 70 -13.92 -5.26 -9.02
CA LEU A 70 -15.23 -5.25 -9.71
C LEU A 70 -15.81 -6.68 -9.69
N SER A 71 -16.03 -7.29 -10.85
CA SER A 71 -16.41 -8.71 -11.01
C SER A 71 -15.22 -9.69 -10.83
N GLY A 72 -14.08 -9.17 -10.37
CA GLY A 72 -12.80 -9.84 -10.18
C GLY A 72 -11.78 -8.85 -9.61
N GLN A 73 -10.55 -9.29 -9.38
CA GLN A 73 -9.47 -8.41 -8.93
C GLN A 73 -8.57 -8.05 -10.12
N LYS A 74 -8.52 -6.77 -10.47
CA LYS A 74 -7.62 -6.25 -11.49
C LYS A 74 -6.51 -5.46 -10.83
N TYR A 75 -5.28 -5.74 -11.23
CA TYR A 75 -4.09 -5.05 -10.77
C TYR A 75 -3.45 -4.34 -11.95
N PHE A 76 -2.93 -3.14 -11.69
CA PHE A 76 -2.11 -2.40 -12.63
C PHE A 76 -0.81 -2.06 -11.91
N VAL A 77 0.31 -2.41 -12.52
CA VAL A 77 1.64 -2.15 -12.00
C VAL A 77 2.30 -1.11 -12.90
N VAL A 78 2.61 0.03 -12.32
CA VAL A 78 3.40 1.08 -12.97
C VAL A 78 4.86 0.83 -12.64
N PHE A 79 5.70 0.71 -13.65
CA PHE A 79 7.11 0.40 -13.46
C PHE A 79 8.00 1.11 -14.47
N GLN A 80 9.25 1.37 -14.07
CA GLN A 80 10.31 1.75 -14.97
C GLN A 80 10.96 0.49 -15.55
N SER A 81 11.07 0.42 -16.87
CA SER A 81 11.82 -0.64 -17.54
C SER A 81 13.33 -0.35 -17.52
N THR A 82 14.17 -1.36 -17.73
CA THR A 82 15.63 -1.17 -17.91
C THR A 82 16.02 -0.26 -19.08
N ASN A 83 15.15 -0.09 -20.08
CA ASN A 83 15.31 0.84 -21.21
C ASN A 83 14.84 2.28 -20.91
N ASP A 84 14.73 2.67 -19.64
CA ASP A 84 14.27 4.00 -19.19
C ASP A 84 12.91 4.46 -19.77
N LYS A 85 11.98 3.51 -19.92
CA LYS A 85 10.57 3.76 -20.23
C LYS A 85 9.72 3.60 -18.98
N ILE A 86 8.63 4.35 -18.90
CA ILE A 86 7.58 4.06 -17.90
C ILE A 86 6.53 3.18 -18.57
N CYS A 87 6.28 2.03 -17.97
CA CYS A 87 5.31 1.07 -18.44
C CYS A 87 4.19 0.91 -17.41
N VAL A 88 3.00 0.63 -17.92
CA VAL A 88 1.86 0.17 -17.12
C VAL A 88 1.53 -1.23 -17.61
N GLY A 89 1.72 -2.22 -16.73
CA GLY A 89 1.24 -3.56 -16.94
C GLY A 89 -0.07 -3.79 -16.21
N SER A 90 -1.07 -4.38 -16.86
CA SER A 90 -2.30 -4.80 -16.20
C SER A 90 -2.35 -6.32 -16.11
N TYR A 91 -2.79 -6.83 -14.97
CA TYR A 91 -3.03 -8.24 -14.70
C TYR A 91 -4.42 -8.41 -14.10
N VAL A 92 -5.27 -9.21 -14.72
CA VAL A 92 -6.62 -9.50 -14.23
C VAL A 92 -6.67 -10.90 -13.59
N VAL A 93 -7.07 -10.97 -12.33
CA VAL A 93 -7.46 -12.21 -11.66
C VAL A 93 -8.99 -12.30 -11.67
N LEU A 94 -9.52 -12.96 -12.71
CA LEU A 94 -10.91 -13.41 -12.70
C LEU A 94 -10.97 -14.70 -11.88
N SER A 95 -11.97 -14.81 -11.01
CA SER A 95 -12.10 -15.89 -10.02
C SER A 95 -12.09 -17.30 -10.61
N ASN A 96 -12.23 -17.47 -11.93
CA ASN A 96 -11.98 -18.72 -12.64
C ASN A 96 -11.41 -18.45 -14.05
N ALA A 97 -10.22 -18.98 -14.30
CA ALA A 97 -9.64 -19.37 -15.60
C ALA A 97 -9.11 -18.34 -16.61
N ALA A 98 -9.44 -17.04 -16.57
CA ALA A 98 -8.89 -16.07 -17.53
C ALA A 98 -7.87 -15.11 -16.90
N LYS A 99 -6.58 -15.35 -17.21
CA LYS A 99 -5.48 -14.41 -16.95
C LYS A 99 -5.23 -13.62 -18.23
N ASP A 100 -5.74 -12.38 -18.28
CA ASP A 100 -5.37 -11.44 -19.34
C ASP A 100 -4.29 -10.50 -18.81
N SER A 101 -3.24 -10.34 -19.60
CA SER A 101 -2.11 -9.47 -19.29
C SER A 101 -1.82 -8.59 -20.49
N THR A 102 -1.70 -7.29 -20.25
CA THR A 102 -1.42 -6.31 -21.30
C THR A 102 -0.46 -5.29 -20.74
N VAL A 103 0.58 -4.93 -21.50
CA VAL A 103 1.56 -3.94 -21.09
C VAL A 103 1.70 -2.86 -22.14
N ARG A 104 1.64 -1.61 -21.69
CA ARG A 104 1.84 -0.43 -22.52
C ARG A 104 2.96 0.40 -21.93
N CYS A 105 3.94 0.74 -22.76
CA CYS A 105 5.08 1.55 -22.35
C CYS A 105 5.04 2.92 -23.03
N LEU A 106 5.26 3.97 -22.24
CA LEU A 106 5.49 5.33 -22.69
C LEU A 106 7.00 5.57 -22.75
N ASN A 107 7.47 6.01 -23.92
CA ASN A 107 8.84 6.51 -24.03
C ASN A 107 8.93 7.84 -23.28
N LEU A 108 9.76 7.91 -22.24
CA LEU A 108 10.04 9.16 -21.52
C LEU A 108 10.80 10.19 -22.39
N SER A 109 11.31 9.77 -23.56
CA SER A 109 12.09 10.57 -24.49
C SER A 109 11.29 11.39 -25.51
N LYS A 110 10.00 11.66 -25.27
CA LYS A 110 9.35 12.80 -25.94
C LYS A 110 9.64 14.05 -25.12
N THR A 111 10.75 14.69 -25.48
CA THR A 111 11.07 16.08 -25.18
C THR A 111 9.78 16.89 -25.17
N VAL A 112 9.35 17.35 -23.98
CA VAL A 112 8.41 18.45 -23.90
C VAL A 112 9.14 19.60 -24.58
N LYS A 113 8.76 19.92 -25.83
CA LYS A 113 9.18 21.19 -26.41
C LYS A 113 8.61 22.24 -25.47
N ARG A 114 9.49 22.94 -24.76
CA ARG A 114 9.13 24.23 -24.17
C ARG A 114 8.86 25.13 -25.35
N ASP A 115 7.59 25.47 -25.55
CA ASP A 115 7.19 26.61 -26.38
C ASP A 115 7.67 27.91 -25.71
#